data_AF-A0A812LH53-F1
#
_entry.id   AF-A0A812LH53-F1
#
_cell.length_a   1.000
_cell.length_b   1.000
_cell.length_c   1.000
_cell.angle_alpha   90.00
_cell.angle_beta   90.00
_cell.angle_gamma   90.00
#
_symmetry.space_group_name_H-M   'P 1'
#
loop_
_entity.id
_entity.type
_entity.pdbx_description
1 polymer ?
#
loop_
_entity_poly.entity_id
_entity_poly.type
_entity_poly.pdbx_seq_one_letter_code
_entity_poly.pdbx_strand_id
1 'polypeptide(L)'
;MEPLRMAIERGREAGLERSEIDNAVRILHDLELRTQAVAFTDVPRSDILKLQACSSRDEIVESLKTLMKLKDKDGFRAEVLAEFHFQNFVFCQKQGYGPEKASALLSMMRVLHSQTVVGNKDIEEAKSLLEDLLARHSRQLPPFSVGIFSQAEVASIRDYATRTLLRHFKMFQFIYQQCKDLRIRTIESRVTARVPSPAPLHTDFELNPHEVPQLQELLRSEAHASTH
;
A
#
# COMPACT_ATOMS: atom_id res chain seq x y z
N MET A 1 17.91 -23.77 -14.17
CA MET A 1 18.44 -23.71 -12.79
C MET A 1 19.66 -24.60 -12.66
N GLU A 2 19.56 -25.92 -12.82
CA GLU A 2 20.72 -26.85 -12.86
C GLU A 2 21.86 -26.38 -13.77
N PRO A 3 21.62 -25.98 -15.04
CA PRO A 3 22.70 -25.56 -15.92
C PRO A 3 23.40 -24.28 -15.43
N LEU A 4 22.65 -23.38 -14.77
CA LEU A 4 23.19 -22.15 -14.20
C LEU A 4 23.96 -22.42 -12.90
N ARG A 5 23.49 -23.34 -12.04
CA ARG A 5 24.23 -23.83 -10.87
C ARG A 5 25.57 -24.43 -11.30
N MET A 6 25.54 -25.34 -12.28
CA MET A 6 26.73 -25.99 -12.81
C MET A 6 27.68 -24.99 -13.48
N ALA A 7 27.16 -23.99 -14.20
CA ALA A 7 27.99 -22.94 -14.80
C ALA A 7 28.68 -22.06 -13.73
N ILE A 8 27.98 -21.76 -12.63
CA ILE A 8 28.54 -21.03 -11.48
C ILE A 8 29.62 -21.85 -10.77
N GLU A 9 29.38 -23.15 -10.54
CA GLU A 9 30.37 -24.05 -9.93
C GLU A 9 31.62 -24.19 -10.81
N ARG A 10 31.44 -24.47 -12.10
CA ARG A 10 32.56 -24.53 -13.06
C ARG A 10 33.31 -23.22 -13.18
N GLY A 11 32.61 -22.09 -13.08
CA GLY A 11 33.26 -20.78 -13.10
C GLY A 11 34.14 -20.54 -11.87
N ARG A 12 33.70 -20.98 -10.69
CA ARG A 12 34.52 -20.96 -9.47
C ARG A 12 35.74 -21.87 -9.58
N GLU A 13 35.57 -23.07 -10.13
CA GLU A 13 36.66 -24.03 -10.37
C GLU A 13 37.67 -23.50 -11.39
N ALA A 14 37.22 -22.73 -12.38
CA ALA A 14 38.06 -22.09 -13.39
C ALA A 14 38.77 -20.80 -12.89
N GLY A 15 38.55 -20.38 -11.63
CA GLY A 15 39.21 -19.23 -11.02
C GLY A 15 38.63 -17.87 -11.40
N LEU A 16 37.39 -17.80 -11.91
CA LEU A 16 36.69 -16.52 -12.15
C LEU A 16 36.53 -15.73 -10.85
N GLU A 17 36.62 -14.40 -10.95
CA GLU A 17 36.52 -13.55 -9.77
C GLU A 17 35.11 -13.56 -9.19
N ARG A 18 35.00 -13.37 -7.87
CA ARG A 18 33.72 -13.37 -7.17
C ARG A 18 32.76 -12.30 -7.70
N SER A 19 33.29 -11.15 -8.10
CA SER A 19 32.58 -10.03 -8.72
C SER A 19 31.91 -10.39 -10.05
N GLU A 20 32.53 -11.29 -10.83
CA GLU A 20 32.03 -11.73 -12.14
C GLU A 20 30.89 -12.74 -12.00
N ILE A 21 30.92 -13.53 -10.92
CA ILE A 21 29.95 -14.60 -10.64
C ILE A 21 28.74 -14.07 -9.84
N ASP A 22 28.89 -12.98 -9.08
CA ASP A 22 27.87 -12.46 -8.18
C ASP A 22 26.54 -12.13 -8.89
N ASN A 23 26.58 -11.61 -10.12
CA ASN A 23 25.37 -11.37 -10.90
C ASN A 23 24.64 -12.67 -11.25
N ALA A 24 25.37 -13.72 -11.65
CA ALA A 24 24.80 -15.02 -11.95
C ALA A 24 24.23 -15.69 -10.70
N VAL A 25 24.91 -15.57 -9.55
CA VAL A 25 24.42 -16.06 -8.24
C VAL A 25 23.16 -15.32 -7.82
N ARG A 26 23.10 -14.00 -8.01
CA ARG A 26 21.90 -13.21 -7.72
C ARG A 26 20.73 -13.60 -8.60
N ILE A 27 20.94 -13.80 -9.90
CA ILE A 27 19.92 -14.25 -10.85
C ILE A 27 19.45 -15.67 -10.49
N LEU A 28 20.38 -16.57 -10.16
CA LEU A 28 20.06 -17.92 -9.72
C LEU A 28 19.20 -17.86 -8.44
N HIS A 29 19.61 -17.10 -7.44
CA HIS A 29 18.84 -16.94 -6.19
C HIS A 29 17.45 -16.35 -6.43
N ASP A 30 17.31 -15.33 -7.29
CA ASP A 30 16.02 -14.76 -7.67
C ASP A 30 15.14 -15.79 -8.38
N LEU A 31 15.70 -16.59 -9.29
CA LEU A 31 14.98 -17.65 -9.97
C LEU A 31 14.57 -18.79 -9.03
N GLU A 32 15.38 -19.13 -8.03
CA GLU A 32 15.04 -20.12 -6.98
C GLU A 32 13.87 -19.64 -6.13
N LEU A 33 13.93 -18.40 -5.65
CA LEU A 33 12.81 -17.74 -4.95
C LEU A 33 11.54 -17.70 -5.79
N ARG A 34 11.68 -17.51 -7.11
CA ARG A 34 10.55 -17.51 -8.05
C ARG A 34 10.02 -18.90 -8.40
N THR A 35 10.72 -19.99 -8.07
CA THR A 35 10.31 -21.36 -8.46
C THR A 35 10.02 -22.26 -7.27
N GLN A 36 10.47 -21.91 -6.06
CA GLN A 36 10.21 -22.69 -4.86
C GLN A 36 8.70 -22.78 -4.56
N ALA A 37 8.21 -24.00 -4.40
CA ALA A 37 6.86 -24.26 -3.90
C ALA A 37 6.76 -23.77 -2.45
N VAL A 38 5.73 -23.00 -2.15
CA VAL A 38 5.53 -22.37 -0.83
C VAL A 38 4.80 -23.32 0.14
N ALA A 39 4.78 -24.62 -0.16
CA ALA A 39 4.23 -25.63 0.75
C ALA A 39 5.19 -25.85 1.93
N PHE A 40 4.64 -25.90 3.14
CA PHE A 40 5.33 -26.13 4.41
C PHE A 40 6.40 -25.10 4.80
N THR A 41 6.49 -23.96 4.12
CA THR A 41 7.40 -22.86 4.49
C THR A 41 6.94 -22.17 5.76
N ASP A 42 5.65 -21.82 5.83
CA ASP A 42 5.11 -21.01 6.93
C ASP A 42 4.30 -21.83 7.92
N VAL A 43 3.63 -22.88 7.42
CA VAL A 43 2.89 -23.80 8.26
C VAL A 43 3.40 -25.22 8.01
N PRO A 44 4.28 -25.75 8.87
CA PRO A 44 4.87 -27.07 8.66
C PRO A 44 3.78 -28.15 8.80
N ARG A 45 4.08 -29.34 8.25
CA ARG A 45 3.11 -30.44 8.18
C ARG A 45 2.55 -30.83 9.55
N SER A 46 3.39 -30.87 10.58
CA SER A 46 2.98 -31.17 11.95
C SER A 46 1.91 -30.21 12.45
N ASP A 47 2.02 -28.93 12.10
CA ASP A 47 1.13 -27.90 12.62
C ASP A 47 -0.17 -27.83 11.82
N ILE A 48 -0.15 -28.11 10.51
CA ILE A 48 -1.41 -28.32 9.76
C ILE A 48 -2.21 -29.49 10.34
N LEU A 49 -1.56 -30.59 10.67
CA LEU A 49 -2.23 -31.75 11.25
C LEU A 49 -2.85 -31.42 12.62
N LYS A 50 -2.15 -30.62 13.44
CA LYS A 50 -2.71 -30.10 14.70
C LYS A 50 -3.92 -29.19 14.44
N LEU A 51 -3.81 -28.24 13.52
CA LEU A 51 -4.91 -27.35 13.14
C LEU A 51 -6.14 -28.12 12.66
N GLN A 52 -5.94 -29.22 11.92
CA GLN A 52 -7.01 -30.11 11.46
C GLN A 52 -7.63 -30.94 12.58
N ALA A 53 -6.89 -31.22 13.65
CA ALA A 53 -7.38 -31.93 14.83
C ALA A 53 -8.10 -31.00 15.83
N CYS A 54 -7.82 -29.69 15.81
CA CYS A 54 -8.48 -28.70 16.65
C CYS A 54 -9.99 -28.64 16.35
N SER A 55 -10.80 -28.58 17.42
CA SER A 55 -12.26 -28.47 17.33
C SER A 55 -12.77 -27.06 17.62
N SER A 56 -11.98 -26.24 18.32
CA SER A 56 -12.33 -24.87 18.68
C SER A 56 -11.73 -23.85 17.71
N ARG A 57 -12.53 -22.83 17.35
CA ARG A 57 -12.06 -21.68 16.57
C ARG A 57 -10.92 -20.95 17.25
N ASP A 58 -11.00 -20.76 18.57
CA ASP A 58 -10.03 -19.94 19.31
C ASP A 58 -8.65 -20.60 19.31
N GLU A 59 -8.59 -21.93 19.43
CA GLU A 59 -7.34 -22.70 19.35
C GLU A 59 -6.69 -22.59 17.96
N ILE A 60 -7.49 -22.65 16.91
CA ILE A 60 -7.03 -22.52 15.52
C ILE A 60 -6.47 -21.10 15.30
N VAL A 61 -7.21 -20.07 15.73
CA VAL A 61 -6.80 -18.66 15.60
C VAL A 61 -5.48 -18.41 16.34
N GLU A 62 -5.34 -18.91 17.57
CA GLU A 62 -4.13 -18.73 18.37
C GLU A 62 -2.92 -19.45 17.75
N SER A 63 -3.14 -20.67 17.25
CA SER A 63 -2.12 -21.41 16.51
C SER A 63 -1.70 -20.66 15.24
N LEU A 64 -2.65 -20.13 14.48
CA LEU A 64 -2.38 -19.36 13.25
C LEU A 64 -1.62 -18.06 13.54
N LYS A 65 -1.93 -17.34 14.63
CA LYS A 65 -1.15 -16.16 15.05
C LYS A 65 0.32 -16.50 15.25
N THR A 66 0.58 -17.60 15.96
CA THR A 66 1.94 -18.09 16.24
C THR A 66 2.66 -18.47 14.95
N LEU A 67 2.02 -19.24 14.07
CA LEU A 67 2.58 -19.71 12.80
C LEU A 67 2.88 -18.56 11.83
N MET A 68 1.98 -17.57 11.77
CA MET A 68 2.13 -16.40 10.91
C MET A 68 3.03 -15.32 11.52
N LYS A 69 3.60 -15.56 12.71
CA LYS A 69 4.49 -14.65 13.45
C LYS A 69 3.85 -13.27 13.68
N LEU A 70 2.54 -13.25 13.92
CA LEU A 70 1.79 -12.04 14.25
C LEU A 70 2.18 -11.62 15.67
N LYS A 71 2.52 -10.34 15.86
CA LYS A 71 2.98 -9.85 17.17
C LYS A 71 1.85 -9.12 17.86
N ASP A 72 1.73 -9.26 19.18
CA ASP A 72 0.69 -8.57 19.96
C ASP A 72 0.75 -7.05 19.83
N LYS A 73 1.95 -6.49 19.62
CA LYS A 73 2.16 -5.06 19.36
C LYS A 73 1.47 -4.55 18.08
N ASP A 74 1.12 -5.44 17.16
CA ASP A 74 0.42 -5.08 15.93
C ASP A 74 -1.08 -4.84 16.21
N GLY A 75 -1.56 -5.17 17.42
CA GLY A 75 -2.89 -4.85 17.94
C GLY A 75 -4.01 -5.32 17.02
N PHE A 76 -4.91 -4.42 16.67
CA PHE A 76 -6.04 -4.68 15.75
C PHE A 76 -5.60 -5.29 14.41
N ARG A 77 -4.39 -4.98 13.93
CA ARG A 77 -3.88 -5.54 12.66
C ARG A 77 -3.64 -7.04 12.76
N ALA A 78 -3.09 -7.49 13.90
CA ALA A 78 -2.87 -8.91 14.15
C ALA A 78 -4.20 -9.66 14.22
N GLU A 79 -5.24 -9.07 14.82
CA GLU A 79 -6.57 -9.68 14.89
C GLU A 79 -7.19 -9.86 13.50
N VAL A 80 -7.16 -8.81 12.67
CA VAL A 80 -7.68 -8.90 11.29
C VAL A 80 -6.89 -9.90 10.45
N LEU A 81 -5.57 -9.95 10.60
CA LEU A 81 -4.75 -10.95 9.91
C LEU A 81 -5.01 -12.38 10.39
N ALA A 82 -5.19 -12.58 11.70
CA ALA A 82 -5.50 -13.89 12.25
C ALA A 82 -6.86 -14.39 11.73
N GLU A 83 -7.87 -13.52 11.67
CA GLU A 83 -9.17 -13.84 11.09
C GLU A 83 -9.05 -14.14 9.59
N PHE A 84 -8.27 -13.35 8.84
CA PHE A 84 -8.00 -13.60 7.43
C PHE A 84 -7.42 -15.01 7.20
N HIS A 85 -6.40 -15.40 7.98
CA HIS A 85 -5.81 -16.73 7.89
C HIS A 85 -6.76 -17.84 8.37
N PHE A 86 -7.59 -17.57 9.37
CA PHE A 86 -8.62 -18.50 9.82
C PHE A 86 -9.62 -18.81 8.70
N GLN A 87 -10.12 -17.80 7.99
CA GLN A 87 -11.04 -18.00 6.87
C GLN A 87 -10.39 -18.79 5.72
N ASN A 88 -9.09 -18.54 5.44
CA ASN A 88 -8.34 -19.33 4.46
C ASN A 88 -8.22 -20.80 4.87
N PHE A 89 -8.02 -21.08 6.16
CA PHE A 89 -7.98 -22.45 6.68
C PHE A 89 -9.35 -23.13 6.59
N VAL A 90 -10.43 -22.43 6.94
CA VAL A 90 -11.81 -22.94 6.80
C VAL A 90 -12.13 -23.23 5.34
N PHE A 91 -11.67 -22.39 4.40
CA PHE A 91 -11.80 -22.69 2.98
C PHE A 91 -11.08 -23.99 2.60
N CYS A 92 -9.84 -24.21 3.05
CA CYS A 92 -9.13 -25.48 2.84
C CYS A 92 -9.91 -26.69 3.37
N GLN A 93 -10.51 -26.57 4.56
CA GLN A 93 -11.34 -27.64 5.14
C GLN A 93 -12.57 -27.92 4.28
N LYS A 94 -13.29 -26.88 3.84
CA LYS A 94 -14.48 -27.01 2.98
C LYS A 94 -14.18 -27.66 1.63
N GLN A 95 -12.99 -27.40 1.06
CA GLN A 95 -12.55 -28.00 -0.19
C GLN A 95 -11.93 -29.40 -0.01
N GLY A 96 -11.81 -29.90 1.22
CA GLY A 96 -11.20 -31.21 1.50
C GLY A 96 -9.70 -31.26 1.22
N TYR A 97 -8.99 -30.13 1.35
CA TYR A 97 -7.56 -30.07 1.05
C TYR A 97 -6.72 -30.84 2.06
N GLY A 98 -5.81 -31.67 1.55
CA GLY A 98 -4.78 -32.32 2.33
C GLY A 98 -3.75 -31.34 2.90
N PRO A 99 -2.83 -31.81 3.76
CA PRO A 99 -1.94 -30.92 4.51
C PRO A 99 -1.00 -30.08 3.64
N GLU A 100 -0.55 -30.63 2.52
CA GLU A 100 0.30 -29.93 1.54
C GLU A 100 -0.42 -28.76 0.88
N LYS A 101 -1.62 -29.01 0.35
CA LYS A 101 -2.48 -27.99 -0.27
C LYS A 101 -2.88 -26.90 0.72
N ALA A 102 -3.27 -27.29 1.94
CA ALA A 102 -3.65 -26.35 2.98
C ALA A 102 -2.48 -25.44 3.40
N SER A 103 -1.29 -26.02 3.59
CA SER A 103 -0.07 -25.27 3.89
C SER A 103 0.31 -24.31 2.76
N ALA A 104 0.27 -24.78 1.51
CA ALA A 104 0.58 -23.97 0.34
C ALA A 104 -0.39 -22.78 0.23
N LEU A 105 -1.70 -22.99 0.37
CA LEU A 105 -2.67 -21.91 0.28
C LEU A 105 -2.47 -20.85 1.37
N LEU A 106 -2.30 -21.26 2.62
CA LEU A 106 -2.10 -20.33 3.74
C LEU A 106 -0.85 -19.47 3.53
N SER A 107 0.23 -20.08 3.06
CA SER A 107 1.50 -19.41 2.79
C SER A 107 1.41 -18.48 1.58
N MET A 108 0.77 -18.93 0.48
CA MET A 108 0.49 -18.11 -0.71
C MET A 108 -0.34 -16.87 -0.36
N MET A 109 -1.40 -17.03 0.42
CA MET A 109 -2.25 -15.91 0.85
C MET A 109 -1.50 -14.92 1.74
N ARG A 110 -0.59 -15.41 2.58
CA ARG A 110 0.31 -14.54 3.36
C ARG A 110 1.22 -13.72 2.46
N VAL A 111 1.85 -14.36 1.47
CA VAL A 111 2.72 -13.69 0.49
C VAL A 111 1.94 -12.65 -0.29
N LEU A 112 0.76 -13.02 -0.80
CA LEU A 112 -0.11 -12.12 -1.55
C LEU A 112 -0.46 -10.89 -0.70
N HIS A 113 -0.97 -11.08 0.51
CA HIS A 113 -1.30 -9.99 1.42
C HIS A 113 -0.06 -9.12 1.73
N SER A 114 1.06 -9.72 2.12
CA SER A 114 2.28 -8.99 2.49
C SER A 114 2.85 -8.17 1.34
N GLN A 115 2.92 -8.72 0.13
CA GLN A 115 3.50 -7.99 -1.01
C GLN A 115 2.57 -6.93 -1.57
N THR A 116 1.25 -7.09 -1.42
CA THR A 116 0.27 -6.18 -2.04
C THR A 116 -0.29 -5.17 -1.07
N VAL A 117 -0.91 -5.62 0.02
CA VAL A 117 -1.55 -4.76 1.00
C VAL A 117 -0.48 -3.97 1.77
N VAL A 118 0.50 -4.66 2.35
CA VAL A 118 1.57 -4.00 3.12
C VAL A 118 2.52 -3.24 2.20
N GLY A 119 2.76 -3.77 0.99
CA GLY A 119 3.52 -3.09 -0.05
C GLY A 119 2.80 -1.92 -0.73
N ASN A 120 1.55 -1.62 -0.33
CA ASN A 120 0.70 -0.56 -0.89
C ASN A 120 0.60 -0.57 -2.43
N LYS A 121 0.52 -1.76 -3.02
CA LYS A 121 0.32 -1.97 -4.46
C LYS A 121 -1.10 -1.64 -4.89
N ASP A 122 -1.32 -1.48 -6.19
CA ASP A 122 -2.68 -1.38 -6.70
C ASP A 122 -3.38 -2.76 -6.78
N ILE A 123 -4.68 -2.74 -7.08
CA ILE A 123 -5.48 -3.97 -7.14
C ILE A 123 -5.15 -4.83 -8.38
N GLU A 124 -4.67 -4.22 -9.47
CA GLU A 124 -4.33 -4.93 -10.71
C GLU A 124 -3.00 -5.67 -10.55
N GLU A 125 -2.01 -5.05 -9.90
CA GLU A 125 -0.78 -5.69 -9.43
C GLU A 125 -1.09 -6.84 -8.47
N ALA A 126 -2.07 -6.68 -7.58
CA ALA A 126 -2.49 -7.75 -6.67
C ALA A 126 -3.12 -8.94 -7.39
N LYS A 127 -3.96 -8.68 -8.41
CA LYS A 127 -4.51 -9.71 -9.29
C LYS A 127 -3.41 -10.41 -10.08
N SER A 128 -2.48 -9.66 -10.66
CA SER A 128 -1.34 -10.22 -11.39
C SER A 128 -0.51 -11.14 -10.50
N LEU A 129 -0.21 -10.70 -9.27
CA LEU A 129 0.54 -11.52 -8.32
C LEU A 129 -0.22 -12.80 -7.93
N LEU A 130 -1.54 -12.72 -7.75
CA LEU A 130 -2.36 -13.91 -7.50
C LEU A 130 -2.27 -14.90 -8.66
N GLU A 131 -2.39 -14.44 -9.91
CA GLU A 131 -2.25 -15.32 -11.08
C GLU A 131 -0.86 -15.95 -11.17
N ASP A 132 0.20 -15.19 -10.90
CA ASP A 132 1.57 -15.70 -10.90
C ASP A 132 1.77 -16.78 -9.82
N LEU A 133 1.24 -16.55 -8.61
CA LEU A 133 1.28 -17.52 -7.52
C LEU A 133 0.50 -18.79 -7.88
N LEU A 134 -0.71 -18.66 -8.44
CA LEU A 134 -1.53 -19.79 -8.86
C LEU A 134 -0.88 -20.59 -10.00
N ALA A 135 -0.33 -19.92 -11.00
CA ALA A 135 0.36 -20.56 -12.12
C ALA A 135 1.59 -21.34 -11.65
N ARG A 136 2.32 -20.81 -10.66
CA ARG A 136 3.49 -21.48 -10.08
C ARG A 136 3.14 -22.77 -9.34
N HIS A 137 2.04 -22.78 -8.59
CA HIS A 137 1.66 -23.92 -7.74
C HIS A 137 0.75 -24.94 -8.45
N SER A 138 0.40 -24.70 -9.71
CA SER A 138 -0.39 -25.63 -10.54
C SER A 138 0.43 -26.34 -11.60
N ARG A 139 1.54 -25.74 -12.04
CA ARG A 139 2.46 -26.38 -12.97
C ARG A 139 3.29 -27.43 -12.24
N GLN A 140 3.34 -28.63 -12.82
CA GLN A 140 4.30 -29.64 -12.44
C GLN A 140 5.55 -29.42 -13.30
N LEU A 141 6.59 -28.80 -12.73
CA LEU A 141 7.90 -28.72 -13.36
C LEU A 141 8.90 -29.50 -12.50
N PRO A 142 9.06 -30.82 -12.72
CA PRO A 142 10.17 -31.54 -12.11
C PRO A 142 11.50 -30.89 -12.54
N PRO A 143 12.48 -30.71 -11.64
CA PRO A 143 12.52 -31.07 -10.21
C PRO A 143 12.04 -29.97 -9.22
N PHE A 144 11.52 -28.83 -9.69
CA PHE A 144 11.38 -27.60 -8.87
C PHE A 144 9.97 -27.27 -8.38
N SER A 145 8.91 -27.74 -9.06
CA SER A 145 7.53 -27.55 -8.60
C SER A 145 6.74 -28.84 -8.71
N VAL A 146 6.21 -29.28 -7.57
CA VAL A 146 5.15 -30.27 -7.50
C VAL A 146 3.87 -29.51 -7.86
N GLY A 147 3.10 -29.98 -8.85
CA GLY A 147 1.80 -29.41 -9.17
C GLY A 147 0.84 -29.65 -8.01
N ILE A 148 0.84 -28.75 -7.03
CA ILE A 148 0.09 -28.88 -5.78
C ILE A 148 -1.40 -28.78 -6.04
N PHE A 149 -1.82 -27.89 -6.94
CA PHE A 149 -3.22 -27.66 -7.27
C PHE A 149 -3.56 -28.09 -8.69
N SER A 150 -4.68 -28.78 -8.86
CA SER A 150 -5.28 -29.01 -10.17
C SER A 150 -5.88 -27.74 -10.76
N GLN A 151 -6.15 -27.73 -12.07
CA GLN A 151 -6.74 -26.57 -12.74
C GLN A 151 -8.11 -26.17 -12.17
N ALA A 152 -8.91 -27.14 -11.74
CA ALA A 152 -10.20 -26.89 -11.10
C ALA A 152 -10.03 -26.22 -9.71
N GLU A 153 -9.05 -26.69 -8.94
CA GLU A 153 -8.74 -26.11 -7.63
C GLU A 153 -8.19 -24.69 -7.77
N VAL A 154 -7.34 -24.43 -8.75
CA VAL A 154 -6.86 -23.08 -9.09
C VAL A 154 -8.03 -22.13 -9.37
N ALA A 155 -9.02 -22.57 -10.15
CA ALA A 155 -10.20 -21.77 -10.43
C ALA A 155 -11.01 -21.47 -9.16
N SER A 156 -11.19 -22.47 -8.29
CA SER A 156 -11.86 -22.31 -6.99
C SER A 156 -11.13 -21.33 -6.07
N ILE A 157 -9.79 -21.45 -5.98
CA ILE A 157 -8.95 -20.55 -5.19
C ILE A 157 -9.01 -19.12 -5.74
N ARG A 158 -8.95 -18.95 -7.07
CA ARG A 158 -9.06 -17.64 -7.71
C ARG A 158 -10.38 -16.95 -7.39
N ASP A 159 -11.50 -17.66 -7.53
CA ASP A 159 -12.82 -17.13 -7.21
C ASP A 159 -12.93 -16.77 -5.72
N TYR A 160 -12.44 -17.65 -4.84
CA TYR A 160 -12.38 -17.40 -3.41
C TYR A 160 -11.55 -16.15 -3.06
N ALA A 161 -10.33 -16.02 -3.58
CA ALA A 161 -9.45 -14.87 -3.36
C ALA A 161 -10.07 -13.56 -3.89
N THR A 162 -10.76 -13.64 -5.02
CA THR A 162 -11.47 -12.51 -5.62
C THR A 162 -12.60 -12.03 -4.73
N ARG A 163 -13.39 -12.95 -4.17
CA ARG A 163 -14.55 -12.64 -3.32
C ARG A 163 -14.19 -12.19 -1.91
N THR A 164 -12.99 -12.54 -1.43
CA THR A 164 -12.53 -12.25 -0.07
C THR A 164 -11.50 -11.11 -0.07
N LEU A 165 -10.23 -11.42 -0.30
CA LEU A 165 -9.13 -10.46 -0.21
C LEU A 165 -9.28 -9.30 -1.21
N LEU A 166 -9.47 -9.62 -2.49
CA LEU A 166 -9.47 -8.59 -3.54
C LEU A 166 -10.72 -7.71 -3.50
N ARG A 167 -11.88 -8.27 -3.17
CA ARG A 167 -13.12 -7.51 -2.96
C ARG A 167 -12.98 -6.45 -1.86
N HIS A 168 -12.26 -6.79 -0.79
CA HIS A 168 -12.04 -5.92 0.37
C HIS A 168 -10.64 -5.30 0.40
N PHE A 169 -9.96 -5.22 -0.74
CA PHE A 169 -8.54 -4.84 -0.80
C PHE A 169 -8.25 -3.47 -0.18
N LYS A 170 -9.10 -2.47 -0.46
CA LYS A 170 -8.94 -1.12 0.11
C LYS A 170 -9.15 -1.07 1.62
N MET A 171 -10.03 -1.92 2.16
CA MET A 171 -10.22 -2.04 3.61
C MET A 171 -8.93 -2.59 4.25
N PHE A 172 -8.34 -3.63 3.66
CA PHE A 172 -7.06 -4.16 4.14
C PHE A 172 -5.96 -3.09 4.07
N GLN A 173 -5.83 -2.35 2.96
CA GLN A 173 -4.82 -1.27 2.85
C GLN A 173 -5.00 -0.19 3.91
N PHE A 174 -6.25 0.20 4.18
CA PHE A 174 -6.56 1.22 5.17
C PHE A 174 -6.05 0.85 6.57
N ILE A 175 -6.11 -0.43 6.95
CA ILE A 175 -5.61 -0.92 8.25
C ILE A 175 -4.10 -0.67 8.41
N TYR A 176 -3.34 -0.71 7.31
CA TYR A 176 -1.89 -0.45 7.32
C TYR A 176 -1.52 1.02 7.15
N GLN A 177 -2.46 1.84 6.67
CA GLN A 177 -2.24 3.27 6.53
C GLN A 177 -2.13 3.92 7.92
N GLN A 178 -1.05 4.66 8.17
CA GLN A 178 -0.95 5.46 9.39
C GLN A 178 -2.03 6.54 9.36
N CYS A 179 -2.83 6.63 10.43
CA CYS A 179 -3.82 7.69 10.61
C CYS A 179 -3.07 9.03 10.60
N LYS A 180 -3.21 9.79 9.52
CA LYS A 180 -2.66 11.15 9.44
C LYS A 180 -3.77 12.08 9.93
N ASP A 181 -3.66 12.54 11.17
CA ASP A 181 -4.53 13.59 11.68
C ASP A 181 -4.30 14.87 10.88
N LEU A 182 -5.22 15.15 9.96
CA LEU A 182 -5.16 16.33 9.12
C LEU A 182 -5.70 17.52 9.92
N ARG A 183 -4.81 18.22 10.62
CA ARG A 183 -5.18 19.42 11.39
C ARG A 183 -5.28 20.63 10.47
N ILE A 184 -6.48 20.88 9.94
CA ILE A 184 -6.77 22.10 9.17
C ILE A 184 -6.84 23.28 10.16
N ARG A 185 -6.09 24.35 9.87
CA ARG A 185 -6.20 25.62 10.57
C ARG A 185 -6.52 26.70 9.54
N THR A 186 -7.66 27.37 9.71
CA THR A 186 -7.97 28.57 8.94
C THR A 186 -7.15 29.72 9.52
N ILE A 187 -6.26 30.28 8.71
CA ILE A 187 -5.55 31.52 9.06
C ILE A 187 -6.30 32.65 8.36
N GLU A 188 -7.01 33.47 9.13
CA GLU A 188 -7.53 34.73 8.63
C GLU A 188 -6.35 35.66 8.34
N SER A 189 -5.88 35.67 7.09
CA SER A 189 -5.01 36.73 6.62
C SER A 189 -5.87 37.98 6.52
N ARG A 190 -5.81 38.84 7.55
CA ARG A 190 -6.28 40.22 7.44
C ARG A 190 -5.35 40.94 6.48
N VAL A 191 -5.60 40.80 5.19
CA VAL A 191 -5.09 41.74 4.20
C VAL A 191 -5.84 43.03 4.46
N THR A 192 -5.33 43.87 5.36
CA THR A 192 -5.78 45.26 5.42
C THR A 192 -5.53 45.82 4.02
N ALA A 193 -6.59 46.24 3.34
CA ALA A 193 -6.43 46.97 2.10
C ALA A 193 -5.47 48.13 2.40
N ARG A 194 -4.37 48.21 1.65
CA ARG A 194 -3.38 49.27 1.83
C ARG A 194 -4.09 50.58 1.57
N VAL A 195 -4.40 51.34 2.62
CA VAL A 195 -4.95 52.69 2.47
C VAL A 195 -3.93 53.45 1.63
N PRO A 196 -4.30 53.97 0.44
CA PRO A 196 -3.39 54.78 -0.36
C PRO A 196 -2.92 55.93 0.53
N SER A 197 -1.60 56.15 0.63
CA SER A 197 -1.10 57.34 1.31
C SER A 197 -1.74 58.57 0.65
N PRO A 198 -2.31 59.52 1.42
CA PRO A 198 -2.84 60.73 0.83
C PRO A 198 -1.74 61.37 -0.02
N ALA A 199 -2.05 61.60 -1.29
CA ALA A 199 -1.11 62.29 -2.18
C ALA A 199 -0.87 63.70 -1.60
N PRO A 200 0.38 64.18 -1.54
CA PRO A 200 0.63 65.55 -1.17
C PRO A 200 -0.08 66.45 -2.19
N LEU A 201 -0.85 67.42 -1.71
CA LEU A 201 -1.41 68.48 -2.55
C LEU A 201 -0.24 69.19 -3.24
N HIS A 202 -0.22 69.15 -4.58
CA HIS A 202 0.76 69.90 -5.34
C HIS A 202 0.43 71.39 -5.19
N THR A 203 1.36 72.15 -4.62
CA THR A 203 1.24 73.61 -4.43
C THR A 203 1.05 74.35 -5.76
N ASP A 204 1.39 73.73 -6.89
CA ASP A 204 1.22 74.29 -8.23
C ASP A 204 -0.26 74.46 -8.64
N PHE A 205 -1.19 73.84 -7.91
CA PHE A 205 -2.64 73.97 -8.13
C PHE A 205 -3.34 74.80 -7.05
N GLU A 206 -2.60 75.47 -6.17
CA GLU A 206 -3.16 76.47 -5.27
C GLU A 206 -3.55 77.71 -6.08
N LEU A 207 -4.81 77.75 -6.52
CA LEU A 207 -5.38 78.91 -7.18
C LEU A 207 -5.94 79.86 -6.14
N ASN A 208 -5.54 81.13 -6.21
CA ASN A 208 -6.15 82.16 -5.39
C ASN A 208 -7.60 82.37 -5.86
N PRO A 209 -8.62 82.18 -4.99
CA PRO A 209 -10.02 82.25 -5.39
C PRO A 209 -10.43 83.58 -6.03
N HIS A 210 -9.73 84.67 -5.70
CA HIS A 210 -9.98 86.00 -6.27
C HIS A 210 -9.50 86.18 -7.72
N GLU A 211 -8.55 85.34 -8.15
CA GLU A 211 -7.98 85.37 -9.50
C GLU A 211 -8.81 84.54 -10.50
N VAL A 212 -9.72 83.70 -9.99
CA VAL A 212 -10.59 82.85 -10.81
C VAL A 212 -11.85 83.65 -11.21
N PRO A 213 -12.04 84.02 -12.50
CA PRO A 213 -13.12 84.90 -12.92
C PRO A 213 -14.52 84.36 -12.57
N GLN A 214 -14.69 83.04 -12.64
CA GLN A 214 -15.96 82.37 -12.33
C GLN A 214 -16.33 82.43 -10.84
N LEU A 215 -15.35 82.61 -9.95
CA LEU A 215 -15.57 82.67 -8.49
C LEU A 215 -15.76 84.10 -7.98
N GLN A 216 -15.46 85.11 -8.80
CA GLN A 216 -15.54 86.52 -8.37
C GLN A 216 -16.98 86.96 -8.05
N GLU A 217 -17.98 86.41 -8.74
CA GLU A 217 -19.39 86.75 -8.50
C GLU A 217 -19.89 86.19 -7.15
N LEU A 218 -19.43 84.98 -6.81
CA LEU A 218 -19.68 84.33 -5.51
C LEU A 218 -19.01 85.10 -4.36
N LEU A 219 -17.74 85.49 -4.51
CA LEU A 219 -16.98 86.23 -3.50
C LEU A 219 -17.45 87.69 -3.31
N ARG A 220 -18.01 88.33 -4.36
CA ARG A 220 -18.59 89.69 -4.24
C ARG A 220 -19.86 89.73 -3.40
N SER A 221 -20.61 88.62 -3.33
CA SER A 221 -21.84 88.55 -2.53
C SER A 221 -21.60 88.57 -1.01
N GLU A 222 -20.41 88.16 -0.55
CA GLU A 222 -20.05 88.20 0.88
C GLU A 222 -19.69 89.61 1.37
N ALA A 223 -19.17 90.48 0.50
CA ALA A 223 -18.77 91.84 0.87
C ALA A 223 -19.95 92.80 1.14
N HIS A 224 -21.15 92.49 0.63
CA HIS A 224 -22.36 93.28 0.89
C HIS A 224 -23.14 92.83 2.13
N ALA A 225 -22.71 91.76 2.81
CA ALA A 225 -23.32 91.28 4.05
C ALA A 225 -22.69 91.86 5.33
N SER A 226 -21.69 92.77 5.22
CA SER A 226 -20.96 93.35 6.37
C SER A 226 -21.05 94.89 6.47
N THR A 227 -22.02 95.53 5.82
CA THR A 227 -22.44 96.90 6.16
C THR A 227 -23.88 96.88 6.66
N HIS A 228 -24.02 96.59 7.95
CA HIS A 228 -25.12 97.00 8.81
C HIS A 228 -24.54 97.45 10.15
#